data_AF-A0A1H9QGZ7-F1
#
_entry.id   AF-A0A1H9QGZ7-F1
#
_cell.length_a   1.000
_cell.length_b   1.000
_cell.length_c   1.000
_cell.angle_alpha   90.00
_cell.angle_beta   90.00
_cell.angle_gamma   90.00
#
_symmetry.space_group_name_H-M   'P 1'
#
loop_
_entity.id
_entity.type
_entity.pdbx_description
1 polymer ?
#
loop_
_entity_poly.entity_id
_entity_poly.type
_entity_poly.pdbx_seq_one_letter_code
_entity_poly.pdbx_strand_id
1 'polypeptide(L)'
;MLYPVPGHTFLHVLVPERPSTNTHSARNDAATTASVAPPAIPRGSAAPLVKVALDATFGIRQIQALQRTRFSRTVLNHVDRQRRTINRRGPVNLESCHVRADGEIFGTAVSAGRRYGYAARIERGRLTSFRVL
;
A
#
# COMPACT_ATOMS: atom_id res chain seq x y z
N MET A 1 -0.81 -15.77 -16.51
CA MET A 1 -1.63 -16.77 -17.25
C MET A 1 -2.70 -17.36 -16.33
N LEU A 2 -3.82 -17.84 -16.86
CA LEU A 2 -4.84 -18.59 -16.12
C LEU A 2 -4.68 -20.08 -16.41
N TYR A 3 -4.65 -20.91 -15.37
CA TYR A 3 -4.54 -22.37 -15.48
C TYR A 3 -5.78 -23.06 -14.90
N PRO A 4 -6.39 -24.03 -15.59
CA PRO A 4 -7.54 -24.78 -15.06
C PRO A 4 -7.11 -25.69 -13.90
N VAL A 5 -7.97 -25.84 -12.90
CA VAL A 5 -7.75 -26.78 -11.79
C VAL A 5 -8.24 -28.18 -12.19
N PRO A 6 -7.40 -29.23 -12.11
CA PRO A 6 -7.83 -30.60 -12.40
C PRO A 6 -9.07 -31.01 -11.59
N GLY A 7 -10.03 -31.64 -12.27
CA GLY A 7 -11.32 -32.04 -11.69
C GLY A 7 -12.33 -30.92 -11.45
N HIS A 8 -12.03 -29.65 -11.78
CA HIS A 8 -12.91 -28.51 -11.54
C HIS A 8 -13.11 -27.64 -12.79
N THR A 9 -14.17 -27.91 -13.55
CA THR A 9 -14.49 -27.26 -14.84
C THR A 9 -14.53 -25.72 -14.79
N PHE A 10 -14.89 -25.13 -13.65
CA PHE A 10 -15.12 -23.69 -13.52
C PHE A 10 -14.02 -22.94 -12.73
N LEU A 11 -13.06 -23.64 -12.13
CA LEU A 11 -12.02 -23.01 -11.31
C LEU A 11 -10.72 -22.85 -12.08
N HIS A 12 -10.23 -21.61 -12.13
CA HIS A 12 -8.98 -21.23 -12.78
C HIS A 12 -8.07 -20.49 -11.79
N VAL A 13 -6.80 -20.88 -11.73
CA VAL A 13 -5.78 -20.22 -10.94
C VAL A 13 -5.10 -19.15 -11.78
N LEU A 14 -5.15 -17.90 -11.34
CA LEU A 14 -4.36 -16.83 -11.92
C LEU A 14 -2.91 -16.95 -11.44
N VAL A 15 -2.02 -17.40 -12.32
CA VAL A 15 -0.57 -17.38 -12.09
C VAL A 15 -0.06 -15.99 -12.53
N PRO A 16 0.38 -15.13 -11.59
CA PRO A 16 1.00 -13.86 -11.93
C PRO A 16 2.34 -14.12 -12.62
N GLU A 17 2.54 -13.44 -13.74
CA GLU A 17 3.76 -13.54 -14.53
C GLU A 17 4.90 -12.85 -13.80
N ARG A 18 6.00 -13.57 -13.54
CA ARG A 18 7.20 -12.95 -12.96
C ARG A 18 7.87 -12.15 -14.07
N PRO A 19 8.11 -10.84 -13.91
CA PRO A 19 8.88 -10.09 -14.90
C PRO A 19 10.30 -10.65 -14.94
N SER A 20 10.65 -11.28 -16.06
CA SER A 20 12.02 -11.66 -16.37
C SER A 20 12.84 -10.38 -16.50
N THR A 21 13.84 -10.22 -15.63
CA THR A 21 14.78 -9.09 -15.65
C THR A 21 15.77 -9.23 -16.80
N ASN A 22 15.27 -9.09 -18.03
CA ASN A 22 16.12 -8.94 -19.21
C ASN A 22 16.52 -7.47 -19.36
N THR A 23 17.74 -7.17 -18.91
CA THR A 23 18.42 -5.91 -19.18
C THR A 23 18.78 -5.84 -20.66
N HIS A 24 17.96 -5.19 -21.49
CA HIS A 24 18.44 -4.54 -22.71
C HIS A 24 17.54 -3.38 -23.14
N SER A 25 18.18 -2.29 -23.58
CA SER A 25 17.52 -1.02 -23.92
C SER A 25 16.86 -0.99 -25.30
N ALA A 26 15.95 -0.02 -25.44
CA ALA A 26 15.42 0.56 -26.69
C ALA A 26 14.39 -0.25 -27.50
N ARG A 27 13.16 0.27 -27.62
CA ARG A 27 12.71 1.17 -28.71
C ARG A 27 11.17 1.29 -28.65
N ASN A 28 10.64 2.52 -28.70
CA ASN A 28 9.20 2.75 -28.81
C ASN A 28 8.72 2.42 -30.22
N ASP A 29 7.50 1.89 -30.35
CA ASP A 29 6.53 2.25 -31.39
C ASP A 29 5.08 2.00 -30.91
N ALA A 30 4.10 2.72 -31.46
CA ALA A 30 2.70 2.80 -31.01
C ALA A 30 1.84 1.62 -31.56
N ALA A 31 0.53 1.42 -31.34
CA ALA A 31 -0.59 2.25 -30.85
C ALA A 31 -1.79 1.32 -30.46
N THR A 32 -2.95 1.71 -29.88
CA THR A 32 -3.32 2.75 -28.89
C THR A 32 -4.81 2.58 -28.51
N THR A 33 -5.15 2.48 -27.22
CA THR A 33 -6.35 3.17 -26.66
C THR A 33 -5.97 3.85 -25.35
N ALA A 34 -6.08 5.18 -25.32
CA ALA A 34 -5.63 5.99 -24.20
C ALA A 34 -6.73 6.19 -23.15
N SER A 35 -6.36 6.08 -21.87
CA SER A 35 -6.98 6.85 -20.79
C SER A 35 -5.88 7.70 -20.18
N VAL A 36 -6.07 9.02 -20.16
CA VAL A 36 -5.02 10.00 -19.85
C VAL A 36 -4.47 9.77 -18.44
N ALA A 37 -3.21 9.34 -18.36
CA ALA A 37 -2.54 9.05 -17.10
C ALA A 37 -1.95 10.33 -16.47
N PRO A 38 -2.37 10.72 -15.25
CA PRO A 38 -1.62 11.66 -14.43
C PRO A 38 -0.24 11.07 -14.08
N PRO A 39 0.77 11.88 -13.69
CA PRO A 39 2.13 11.41 -13.50
C PRO A 39 2.20 10.25 -12.51
N ALA A 40 2.65 9.10 -13.00
CA ALA A 40 2.69 7.85 -12.26
C ALA A 40 3.67 7.94 -11.08
N ILE A 41 3.13 8.09 -9.87
CA ILE A 41 3.91 7.94 -8.65
C ILE A 41 4.43 6.50 -8.62
N PRO A 42 5.74 6.26 -8.50
CA PRO A 42 6.29 4.91 -8.60
C PRO A 42 5.70 4.02 -7.51
N ARG A 43 5.00 2.95 -7.92
CA ARG A 43 4.21 2.08 -7.02
C ARG A 43 5.02 1.53 -5.84
N GLY A 44 6.34 1.38 -5.99
CA GLY A 44 7.27 0.99 -4.93
C GLY A 44 7.42 1.97 -3.76
N SER A 45 7.09 3.26 -3.92
CA SER A 45 7.21 4.25 -2.83
C SER A 45 6.00 4.30 -1.89
N ALA A 46 4.93 3.58 -2.21
CA ALA A 46 3.65 3.65 -1.49
C ALA A 46 3.65 2.80 -0.20
N ALA A 47 4.05 1.53 -0.29
CA ALA A 47 4.07 0.60 0.83
C ALA A 47 4.96 1.06 2.01
N PRO A 48 6.16 1.66 1.79
CA PRO A 48 6.98 2.17 2.89
C PRO A 48 6.32 3.28 3.71
N LEU A 49 5.60 4.21 3.06
CA LEU A 49 4.90 5.30 3.75
C LEU A 49 3.74 4.78 4.63
N VAL A 50 3.00 3.80 4.12
CA VAL A 50 1.93 3.11 4.87
C VAL A 50 2.51 2.33 6.05
N LYS A 51 3.62 1.59 5.86
CA LYS A 51 4.32 0.88 6.94
C LYS A 51 4.75 1.83 8.06
N VAL A 52 5.33 2.98 7.71
CA VAL A 52 5.77 4.00 8.68
C VAL A 52 4.59 4.60 9.45
N ALA A 53 3.44 4.84 8.80
CA ALA A 53 2.23 5.32 9.47
C ALA A 53 1.62 4.26 10.42
N LEU A 54 1.61 3.00 9.99
CA LEU A 54 1.21 1.86 10.83
C LEU A 54 2.12 1.72 12.05
N ASP A 55 3.44 1.68 11.88
CA ASP A 55 4.41 1.56 12.99
C ASP A 55 4.28 2.69 14.01
N ALA A 56 3.92 3.91 13.58
CA ALA A 56 3.64 5.02 14.48
C ALA A 56 2.30 4.88 15.21
N THR A 57 1.29 4.32 14.54
CA THR A 57 -0.04 4.07 15.09
C THR A 57 -0.01 3.00 16.18
N PHE A 58 0.73 1.91 15.95
CA PHE A 58 0.95 0.82 16.92
C PHE A 58 2.10 1.10 17.91
N GLY A 59 2.64 2.33 17.93
CA GLY A 59 3.56 2.80 18.97
C GLY A 59 5.01 2.32 18.87
N ILE A 60 5.41 1.68 17.77
CA ILE A 60 6.79 1.27 17.49
C ILE A 60 7.65 2.45 17.03
N ARG A 61 7.05 3.43 16.35
CA ARG A 61 7.71 4.65 15.89
C ARG A 61 7.17 5.88 16.61
N GLN A 62 8.06 6.79 17.00
CA GLN A 62 7.65 8.09 17.55
C GLN A 62 7.00 8.96 16.47
N ILE A 63 5.91 9.66 16.80
CA ILE A 63 5.18 10.53 15.85
C ILE A 63 6.05 11.71 15.40
N GLN A 64 6.96 12.19 16.27
CA GLN A 64 7.93 13.24 15.97
C GLN A 64 8.86 12.87 14.80
N ALA A 65 9.10 11.58 14.56
CA ALA A 65 9.93 11.10 13.46
C ALA A 65 9.22 11.08 12.09
N LEU A 66 7.91 11.39 12.03
CA LEU A 66 7.17 11.45 10.76
C LEU A 66 7.38 12.81 10.08
N GLN A 67 8.08 12.78 8.94
CA GLN A 67 8.37 13.98 8.15
C GLN A 67 7.08 14.67 7.67
N ARG A 68 6.86 15.92 8.06
CA ARG A 68 5.70 16.72 7.64
C ARG A 68 5.57 16.89 6.12
N THR A 69 6.67 16.76 5.37
CA THR A 69 6.70 16.74 3.90
C THR A 69 6.02 15.49 3.32
N ARG A 70 6.09 14.35 4.01
CA ARG A 70 5.59 13.04 3.56
C ARG A 70 4.25 12.63 4.17
N PHE A 71 3.82 13.28 5.26
CA PHE A 71 2.54 13.01 5.93
C PHE A 71 1.71 14.29 6.05
N SER A 72 0.40 14.23 5.79
CA SER A 72 -0.51 15.36 6.01
C SER A 72 -0.77 15.58 7.50
N ARG A 73 -1.27 16.77 7.86
CA ARG A 73 -1.67 17.06 9.25
C ARG A 73 -2.83 16.15 9.68
N THR A 74 -3.75 15.84 8.78
CA THR A 74 -4.86 14.90 9.00
C THR A 74 -4.36 13.51 9.37
N VAL A 75 -3.36 12.99 8.64
CA VAL A 75 -2.73 11.70 8.96
C VAL A 75 -2.07 11.73 10.34
N LEU A 76 -1.25 12.76 10.63
CA LEU A 76 -0.57 12.87 11.94
C LEU A 76 -1.56 12.95 13.10
N ASN A 77 -2.67 13.67 12.94
CA ASN A 77 -3.73 13.77 13.95
C ASN A 77 -4.47 12.43 14.12
N HIS A 78 -4.74 11.70 13.03
CA HIS A 78 -5.35 10.36 13.11
C HIS A 78 -4.41 9.36 13.81
N VAL A 79 -3.12 9.34 13.45
CA VAL A 79 -2.10 8.50 14.08
C VAL A 79 -2.00 8.79 15.58
N ASP A 80 -1.96 10.07 15.99
CA ASP A 80 -1.90 10.40 17.43
C ASP A 80 -3.18 10.02 18.18
N ARG A 81 -4.36 10.24 17.60
CA ARG A 81 -5.63 9.79 18.17
C ARG A 81 -5.66 8.26 18.31
N GLN A 82 -5.31 7.54 17.26
CA GLN A 82 -5.39 6.07 17.21
C GLN A 82 -4.34 5.40 18.10
N ARG A 83 -3.16 6.01 18.28
CA ARG A 83 -2.14 5.56 19.24
C ARG A 83 -2.60 5.67 20.71
N ARG A 84 -3.60 6.50 21.01
CA ARG A 84 -4.23 6.61 22.34
C ARG A 84 -5.37 5.61 22.55
N THR A 85 -6.01 5.13 21.48
CA THR A 85 -7.12 4.15 21.55
C THR A 85 -6.65 2.70 21.40
N ILE A 86 -5.53 2.46 20.70
CA ILE A 86 -4.92 1.13 20.57
C ILE A 86 -4.16 0.78 21.86
N ASN A 87 -4.78 -0.05 22.69
CA ASN A 87 -4.20 -0.57 23.93
C ASN A 87 -3.07 -1.59 23.70
N ARG A 88 -2.97 -2.19 22.51
CA ARG A 88 -1.93 -3.18 22.16
C ARG A 88 -0.90 -2.58 21.22
N ARG A 89 0.27 -2.24 21.77
CA ARG A 89 1.44 -1.80 21.00
C ARG A 89 2.29 -2.99 20.61
N GLY A 90 2.91 -2.95 19.44
CA GLY A 90 3.73 -4.07 18.95
C GLY A 90 4.13 -3.93 17.49
N PRO A 91 5.11 -4.74 17.03
CA PRO A 91 5.56 -4.75 15.64
C PRO A 91 4.38 -4.98 14.70
N VAL A 92 4.36 -4.25 13.58
CA VAL A 92 3.33 -4.37 12.56
C VAL A 92 3.89 -5.09 11.34
N ASN A 93 3.23 -6.16 10.93
CA ASN A 93 3.49 -6.85 9.66
C ASN A 93 2.38 -6.51 8.67
N LEU A 94 2.74 -6.14 7.45
CA LEU A 94 1.79 -6.01 6.35
C LEU A 94 1.51 -7.41 5.79
N GLU A 95 0.27 -7.88 5.88
CA GLU A 95 -0.16 -9.13 5.24
C GLU A 95 -0.58 -8.89 3.78
N SER A 96 -1.24 -7.77 3.51
CA SER A 96 -1.64 -7.38 2.16
C SER A 96 -1.50 -5.87 1.97
N CYS A 97 -1.19 -5.44 0.75
CA CYS A 97 -1.12 -4.04 0.35
C CYS A 97 -1.50 -3.92 -1.13
N HIS A 98 -2.64 -3.29 -1.39
CA HIS A 98 -3.20 -3.08 -2.71
C HIS A 98 -3.21 -1.58 -3.02
N VAL A 99 -2.81 -1.21 -4.23
CA VAL A 99 -2.73 0.20 -4.68
C VAL A 99 -3.62 0.36 -5.91
N ARG A 100 -4.57 1.30 -5.87
CA ARG A 100 -5.41 1.70 -7.01
C ARG A 100 -4.71 2.77 -7.85
N ALA A 101 -5.18 2.93 -9.09
CA ALA A 101 -4.63 3.90 -10.04
C ALA A 101 -4.82 5.37 -9.62
N ASP A 102 -5.80 5.65 -8.74
CA ASP A 102 -6.10 6.98 -8.19
C ASP A 102 -5.24 7.35 -6.97
N GLY A 103 -4.34 6.47 -6.53
CA GLY A 103 -3.50 6.66 -5.35
C GLY A 103 -4.14 6.20 -4.03
N GLU A 104 -5.33 5.59 -4.05
CA GLU A 104 -5.86 4.89 -2.88
C GLU A 104 -5.08 3.59 -2.59
N ILE A 105 -4.87 3.29 -1.32
CA ILE A 105 -4.16 2.11 -0.83
C ILE A 105 -4.98 1.47 0.28
N PHE A 106 -5.14 0.15 0.24
CA PHE A 106 -5.82 -0.60 1.29
C PHE A 106 -5.16 -1.96 1.51
N GLY A 107 -5.46 -2.59 2.63
CA GLY A 107 -4.94 -3.91 2.94
C GLY A 107 -5.16 -4.31 4.39
N THR A 108 -4.43 -5.34 4.79
CA THR A 108 -4.45 -5.91 6.14
C THR A 108 -3.07 -5.84 6.78
N ALA A 109 -3.08 -5.48 8.06
CA ALA A 109 -1.88 -5.42 8.89
C ALA A 109 -2.11 -6.25 10.16
N VAL A 110 -1.08 -6.98 10.60
CA VAL A 110 -1.09 -7.74 11.85
C VAL A 110 -0.21 -7.04 12.87
N SER A 111 -0.74 -6.81 14.07
CA SER A 111 0.04 -6.35 15.23
C SER A 111 -0.47 -7.04 16.50
N ALA A 112 0.44 -7.43 17.39
CA ALA A 112 0.14 -8.10 18.67
C ALA A 112 -0.90 -9.25 18.55
N GLY A 113 -0.75 -10.08 17.50
CA GLY A 113 -1.61 -11.23 17.23
C GLY A 113 -3.02 -10.90 16.72
N ARG A 114 -3.33 -9.65 16.37
CA ARG A 114 -4.63 -9.26 15.78
C ARG A 114 -4.45 -8.70 14.38
N ARG A 115 -5.39 -9.01 13.49
CA ARG A 115 -5.55 -8.39 12.16
C ARG A 115 -6.30 -7.07 12.29
N TYR A 116 -5.87 -6.10 11.51
CA TYR A 116 -6.45 -4.77 11.37
C TYR A 116 -6.61 -4.46 9.89
N GLY A 117 -7.73 -3.86 9.51
CA GLY A 117 -7.90 -3.28 8.19
C GLY A 117 -7.19 -1.92 8.14
N TYR A 118 -6.72 -1.50 6.97
CA TYR A 118 -6.32 -0.11 6.78
C TYR A 118 -6.71 0.40 5.39
N ALA A 119 -6.93 1.71 5.32
CA ALA A 119 -7.13 2.46 4.09
C ALA A 119 -6.30 3.76 4.16
N ALA A 120 -5.75 4.17 3.03
CA ALA A 120 -4.90 5.35 2.93
C ALA A 120 -4.96 5.94 1.51
N ARG A 121 -4.49 7.17 1.36
CA ARG A 121 -4.43 7.85 0.06
C ARG A 121 -3.09 8.57 -0.08
N ILE A 122 -2.42 8.38 -1.22
CA ILE A 122 -1.17 9.06 -1.57
C ILE A 122 -1.40 9.98 -2.75
N GLU A 123 -1.03 11.24 -2.58
CA GLU A 123 -1.05 12.25 -3.63
C GLU A 123 0.32 12.92 -3.68
N ARG A 124 0.90 13.04 -4.89
CA ARG A 124 2.22 13.68 -5.13
C ARG A 124 3.35 13.14 -4.21
N GLY A 125 3.32 11.84 -3.88
CA GLY A 125 4.32 11.20 -3.00
C GLY A 125 4.20 11.57 -1.51
N ARG A 126 3.02 12.02 -1.07
CA ARG A 126 2.66 12.34 0.31
C ARG A 126 1.41 11.58 0.73
N LEU A 127 1.39 11.01 1.94
CA LEU A 127 0.21 10.37 2.53
C LEU A 127 -0.77 11.46 2.97
N THR A 128 -1.90 11.60 2.28
CA THR A 128 -2.90 12.65 2.51
C THR A 128 -4.03 12.21 3.42
N SER A 129 -4.47 10.96 3.30
CA SER A 129 -5.45 10.30 4.19
C SER A 129 -4.90 8.96 4.69
N PHE A 130 -5.30 8.57 5.90
CA PHE A 130 -4.92 7.31 6.54
C PHE A 130 -5.93 6.97 7.64
N ARG A 131 -6.40 5.72 7.66
CA ARG A 131 -7.30 5.18 8.67
C ARG A 131 -6.97 3.71 8.94
N VAL A 132 -6.98 3.33 10.21
CA VAL A 132 -6.98 1.93 10.66
C VAL A 132 -8.39 1.56 11.10
N LEU A 133 -8.79 0.32 10.81
CA LEU A 133 -10.10 -0.28 11.10
C LEU A 133 -9.94 -1.38 12.16
#